data_AF-A0AAD8Z797-F1
#
_entry.id   AF-A0AAD8Z797-F1
#
_cell.length_a   1.000
_cell.length_b   1.000
_cell.length_c   1.000
_cell.angle_alpha   90.00
_cell.angle_beta   90.00
_cell.angle_gamma   90.00
#
_symmetry.space_group_name_H-M   'P 1'
#
loop_
_entity.id
_entity.type
_entity.pdbx_description
1 polymer ?
#
loop_
_entity_poly.entity_id
_entity_poly.type
_entity_poly.pdbx_seq_one_letter_code
_entity_poly.pdbx_strand_id
1 'polypeptide(L)'
;MMYYARVEAVTLPALSCVALCGGTHGNELSGIYLVQETLKNKRKGEAMEAVTVVTVISNPRAVQQRVRYTETDLNRCFTYAMLSAPVSERTPYEIIRSQELNSLLGPKGSGQAVDLICDLHNTTANMGLCLITYADSDWICLHICKHLQARTNDPYTAQR
;
A
#
# COMPACT_ATOMS: atom_id res chain seq x y z
N MET A 1 14.67 -16.50 -41.99
CA MET A 1 13.22 -16.38 -41.75
C MET A 1 13.05 -15.98 -40.28
N MET A 2 12.92 -14.68 -39.99
CA MET A 2 12.75 -14.21 -38.62
C MET A 2 11.29 -14.37 -38.22
N TYR A 3 11.02 -15.27 -37.26
CA TYR A 3 9.72 -15.36 -36.62
C TYR A 3 9.53 -14.12 -35.75
N TYR A 4 8.77 -13.15 -36.25
CA TYR A 4 8.16 -12.14 -35.38
C TYR A 4 7.08 -12.85 -34.57
N ALA A 5 7.39 -13.22 -33.32
CA ALA A 5 6.38 -13.62 -32.37
C ALA A 5 5.37 -12.46 -32.26
N ARG A 6 4.11 -12.70 -32.62
CA ARG A 6 3.04 -11.77 -32.33
C ARG A 6 3.01 -11.60 -30.81
N VAL A 7 3.24 -10.38 -30.34
CA VAL A 7 3.03 -10.04 -28.95
C VAL A 7 1.51 -10.03 -28.76
N GLU A 8 0.98 -11.08 -28.15
CA GLU A 8 -0.44 -11.11 -27.78
C GLU A 8 -0.69 -10.04 -26.73
N ALA A 9 -1.74 -9.24 -26.96
CA ALA A 9 -2.16 -8.24 -26.01
C ALA A 9 -2.74 -8.93 -24.77
N VAL A 10 -2.08 -8.76 -23.63
CA VAL A 10 -2.60 -9.22 -22.34
C VAL A 10 -3.66 -8.23 -21.87
N THR A 11 -4.84 -8.73 -21.52
CA THR A 11 -5.86 -7.95 -20.83
C THR A 11 -5.75 -8.20 -19.33
N LEU A 12 -5.61 -7.13 -18.55
CA LEU A 12 -5.58 -7.18 -17.09
C LEU A 12 -6.94 -6.73 -16.52
N PRO A 13 -7.37 -7.28 -15.38
CA PRO A 13 -8.62 -6.86 -14.75
C PRO A 13 -8.54 -5.38 -14.35
N ALA A 14 -9.68 -4.69 -14.42
CA ALA A 14 -9.78 -3.31 -13.95
C ALA A 14 -9.62 -3.27 -12.42
N LEU A 15 -8.84 -2.32 -11.92
CA LEU A 15 -8.73 -2.04 -10.49
C LEU A 15 -9.86 -1.08 -10.10
N SER A 16 -10.72 -1.52 -9.20
CA SER A 16 -11.92 -0.79 -8.76
C SER A 16 -11.80 -0.28 -7.33
N CYS A 17 -10.99 -0.95 -6.49
CA CYS A 17 -10.77 -0.61 -5.10
C CYS A 17 -9.28 -0.66 -4.76
N VAL A 18 -8.71 0.49 -4.39
CA VAL A 18 -7.29 0.65 -4.05
C VAL A 18 -7.17 1.16 -2.62
N ALA A 19 -6.25 0.59 -1.85
CA ALA A 19 -5.93 1.07 -0.51
C ALA A 19 -4.66 1.94 -0.52
N LEU A 20 -4.75 3.14 0.04
CA LEU A 20 -3.62 4.01 0.34
C LEU A 20 -3.32 3.93 1.85
N CYS A 21 -2.22 3.28 2.19
CA CYS A 21 -1.82 3.02 3.56
C CYS A 21 -0.60 3.88 3.95
N GLY A 22 -0.62 4.39 5.17
CA GLY A 22 0.47 5.16 5.74
C GLY A 22 0.61 4.90 7.23
N GLY A 23 1.81 5.10 7.76
CA GLY A 23 2.08 4.86 9.17
C GLY A 23 2.03 3.37 9.55
N THR A 24 2.41 2.47 8.63
CA THR A 24 2.72 1.07 8.99
C THR A 24 3.85 1.03 10.01
N HIS A 25 4.84 1.91 9.84
CA HIS A 25 5.76 2.30 10.91
C HIS A 25 5.41 3.71 11.40
N GLY A 26 5.23 3.87 12.71
CA GLY A 26 4.69 5.10 13.29
C GLY A 26 5.62 6.31 13.29
N ASN A 27 6.91 6.12 12.95
CA ASN A 27 7.91 7.17 12.84
C ASN A 27 8.24 7.56 11.38
N GLU A 28 7.55 6.99 10.39
CA GLU A 28 7.73 7.31 8.96
C GLU A 28 6.67 8.33 8.51
N LEU A 29 7.04 9.61 8.59
CA LEU A 29 6.09 10.72 8.60
C LEU A 29 5.40 10.99 7.26
N SER A 30 6.07 10.75 6.12
CA SER A 30 5.52 11.16 4.81
C SER A 30 4.18 10.49 4.52
N GLY A 31 4.10 9.17 4.72
CA GLY A 31 2.87 8.42 4.51
C GLY A 31 1.75 8.80 5.49
N ILE A 32 2.12 9.07 6.75
CA ILE A 32 1.18 9.49 7.80
C ILE A 32 0.51 10.81 7.41
N TYR A 33 1.31 11.83 7.06
CA TYR A 33 0.77 13.14 6.71
C TYR A 33 -0.06 13.10 5.43
N LEU A 34 0.39 12.38 4.40
CA LEU A 34 -0.38 12.25 3.15
C LEU A 34 -1.75 11.65 3.42
N VAL A 35 -1.82 10.53 4.14
CA VAL A 35 -3.09 9.88 4.50
C VAL A 35 -4.00 10.81 5.30
N GLN A 36 -3.45 11.54 6.28
CA GLN A 36 -4.22 12.47 7.09
C GLN A 36 -4.81 13.62 6.25
N GLU A 37 -4.03 14.19 5.34
CA GLU A 37 -4.50 15.25 4.44
C GLU A 37 -5.55 14.72 3.45
N THR A 38 -5.34 13.55 2.86
CA THR A 38 -6.35 12.89 2.01
C THR A 38 -7.67 12.70 2.76
N LEU A 39 -7.63 12.17 3.99
CA LEU A 39 -8.82 12.00 4.83
C LEU A 39 -9.51 13.34 5.17
N LYS A 40 -8.76 14.43 5.34
CA LYS A 40 -9.33 15.77 5.55
C LYS A 40 -10.03 16.28 4.29
N ASN A 41 -9.46 16.03 3.11
CA ASN A 41 -10.03 16.47 1.84
C ASN A 41 -11.28 15.66 1.45
N LYS A 42 -11.29 14.35 1.69
CA LYS A 42 -12.48 13.49 1.51
C LYS A 42 -13.72 14.04 2.23
N ARG A 43 -13.53 14.54 3.45
CA ARG A 43 -14.60 15.13 4.28
C ARG A 43 -15.17 16.44 3.74
N LYS A 44 -14.49 17.10 2.80
CA LYS A 44 -14.93 18.36 2.18
C LYS A 44 -15.81 18.15 0.94
N GLY A 45 -16.09 16.90 0.58
CA GLY A 45 -16.91 16.50 -0.56
C GLY A 45 -16.06 15.99 -1.72
N GLU A 46 -16.40 14.82 -2.25
CA GLU A 46 -15.77 14.21 -3.42
C GLU A 46 -16.81 13.94 -4.51
N ALA A 47 -16.40 14.14 -5.78
CA ALA A 47 -17.14 13.65 -6.93
C ALA A 47 -17.08 12.11 -6.97
N MET A 48 -18.05 11.45 -7.59
CA MET A 48 -17.95 10.01 -7.82
C MET A 48 -16.78 9.71 -8.76
N GLU A 49 -15.75 9.05 -8.25
CA GLU A 49 -14.62 8.56 -9.03
C GLU A 49 -14.87 7.13 -9.53
N ALA A 50 -14.26 6.78 -10.66
CA ALA A 50 -14.33 5.42 -11.21
C ALA A 50 -13.58 4.37 -10.36
N VAL A 51 -12.71 4.81 -9.46
CA VAL A 51 -11.92 3.97 -8.56
C VAL A 51 -12.17 4.40 -7.12
N THR A 52 -12.50 3.45 -6.26
CA THR A 52 -12.63 3.69 -4.82
C THR A 52 -11.25 3.67 -4.18
N VAL A 53 -10.87 4.77 -3.52
CA VAL A 53 -9.62 4.84 -2.74
C VAL A 53 -9.93 4.78 -1.24
N VAL A 54 -9.58 3.66 -0.62
CA VAL A 54 -9.66 3.47 0.84
C VAL A 54 -8.37 4.01 1.47
N THR A 55 -8.47 4.96 2.40
CA THR A 55 -7.28 5.56 3.03
C THR A 55 -7.15 5.08 4.48
N VAL A 56 -5.97 4.60 4.88
CA VAL A 56 -5.77 3.93 6.18
C VAL A 56 -4.51 4.39 6.88
N ILE A 57 -4.63 4.77 8.16
CA ILE A 57 -3.51 4.80 9.09
C ILE A 57 -3.32 3.38 9.64
N SER A 58 -2.23 2.73 9.24
CA SER A 58 -2.01 1.30 9.48
C SER A 58 -1.72 0.99 10.94
N ASN A 59 -0.80 1.71 11.59
CA ASN A 59 -0.45 1.52 13.00
C ASN A 59 -0.73 2.79 13.85
N PRO A 60 -2.00 3.06 14.20
CA PRO A 60 -2.35 4.29 14.92
C PRO A 60 -1.66 4.41 16.29
N ARG A 61 -1.41 3.29 16.99
CA ARG A 61 -0.72 3.30 18.29
C ARG A 61 0.74 3.71 18.15
N ALA A 62 1.47 3.13 17.19
CA ALA A 62 2.86 3.51 16.93
C ALA A 62 2.97 4.95 16.41
N VAL A 63 2.03 5.39 15.56
CA VAL A 63 1.96 6.77 15.06
C VAL A 63 1.80 7.76 16.22
N GLN A 64 0.88 7.49 17.16
CA GLN A 64 0.66 8.35 18.32
C GLN A 64 1.93 8.50 19.18
N GLN A 65 2.70 7.43 19.32
CA GLN A 65 3.94 7.39 20.10
C GLN A 65 5.19 7.79 19.30
N ARG A 66 5.06 8.01 17.98
CA ARG A 66 6.16 8.30 17.05
C ARG A 66 7.29 7.27 17.10
N VAL A 67 6.93 6.01 17.27
CA VAL A 67 7.87 4.87 17.26
C VAL A 67 7.62 4.01 16.04
N ARG A 68 8.60 3.20 15.64
CA ARG A 68 8.45 2.28 14.50
C ARG A 68 7.29 1.31 14.73
N TYR A 69 7.26 0.67 15.89
CA TYR A 69 6.18 -0.20 16.37
C TYR A 69 6.20 -0.19 17.91
N THR A 70 5.16 -0.71 18.54
CA THR A 70 5.03 -0.77 20.01
C THR A 70 5.44 -2.12 20.59
N GLU A 71 5.06 -3.24 19.97
CA GLU A 71 5.40 -4.57 20.48
C GLU A 71 6.14 -5.41 19.44
N THR A 72 5.70 -5.40 18.18
CA THR A 72 6.41 -6.08 17.08
C THR A 72 6.21 -5.37 15.74
N ASP A 73 7.07 -5.65 14.75
CA ASP A 73 7.01 -5.00 13.45
C ASP A 73 5.72 -5.41 12.69
N LEU A 74 4.80 -4.46 12.49
CA LEU A 74 3.53 -4.68 11.80
C LEU A 74 3.72 -5.25 10.40
N ASN A 75 4.77 -4.82 9.68
CA ASN A 75 5.07 -5.30 8.33
C ASN A 75 5.65 -6.74 8.32
N ARG A 76 5.63 -7.43 9.47
CA ARG A 76 5.95 -8.86 9.61
C ARG A 76 4.76 -9.68 10.11
N CYS A 77 3.60 -9.06 10.35
CA CYS A 77 2.45 -9.67 11.01
C CYS A 77 1.39 -10.25 10.06
N PHE A 78 1.63 -10.30 8.74
CA PHE A 78 0.65 -10.65 7.71
C PHE A 78 0.81 -12.07 7.14
N THR A 79 1.43 -12.99 7.88
CA THR A 79 1.45 -14.41 7.47
C THR A 79 0.06 -15.02 7.68
N TYR A 80 -0.34 -16.00 6.86
CA TYR A 80 -1.63 -16.68 7.04
C TYR A 80 -1.80 -17.24 8.46
N ALA A 81 -0.74 -17.83 9.01
CA ALA A 81 -0.75 -18.36 10.37
C ALA A 81 -1.06 -17.29 11.44
N MET A 82 -0.46 -16.09 11.32
CA MET A 82 -0.74 -14.97 12.25
C MET A 82 -2.15 -14.41 12.06
N LEU A 83 -2.63 -14.34 10.81
CA LEU A 83 -3.95 -13.81 10.50
C LEU A 83 -5.09 -14.74 10.96
N SER A 84 -4.84 -16.05 11.05
CA SER A 84 -5.82 -17.03 11.56
C SER A 84 -5.64 -17.38 13.04
N ALA A 85 -4.59 -16.87 13.70
CA ALA A 85 -4.31 -17.22 15.09
C ALA A 85 -5.37 -16.62 16.04
N PRO A 86 -5.79 -17.37 17.08
CA PRO A 86 -6.71 -16.83 18.07
C PRO A 86 -6.07 -15.68 18.85
N VAL A 87 -6.85 -14.63 19.13
CA VAL A 87 -6.41 -13.50 19.95
C VAL A 87 -6.53 -13.84 21.42
N SER A 88 -5.49 -13.51 22.19
CA SER A 88 -5.44 -13.62 23.64
C SER A 88 -4.87 -12.34 24.24
N GLU A 89 -4.94 -12.19 25.58
CA GLU A 89 -4.36 -11.02 26.27
C GLU A 89 -2.84 -10.87 26.08
N ARG A 90 -2.15 -11.95 25.68
CA ARG A 90 -0.69 -11.94 25.42
C ARG A 90 -0.36 -11.67 23.96
N THR A 91 -1.35 -11.55 23.09
CA THR A 91 -1.13 -11.33 21.66
C THR A 91 -0.61 -9.91 21.45
N PRO A 92 0.57 -9.72 20.81
CA PRO A 92 1.08 -8.39 20.50
C PRO A 92 0.08 -7.56 19.70
N TYR A 93 0.00 -6.28 20.01
CA TYR A 93 -0.90 -5.34 19.38
C TYR A 93 -0.82 -5.35 17.86
N GLU A 94 0.39 -5.36 17.28
CA GLU A 94 0.53 -5.35 15.82
C GLU A 94 0.00 -6.63 15.14
N ILE A 95 -0.08 -7.76 15.84
CA ILE A 95 -0.74 -8.99 15.33
C ILE A 95 -2.26 -8.82 15.35
N ILE A 96 -2.82 -8.26 16.42
CA ILE A 96 -4.25 -7.93 16.47
C ILE A 96 -4.58 -6.93 15.36
N ARG A 97 -3.74 -5.90 15.21
CA ARG A 97 -3.92 -4.87 14.18
C ARG A 97 -3.81 -5.43 12.77
N SER A 98 -2.94 -6.42 12.51
CA SER A 98 -2.86 -7.05 11.19
C SER A 98 -4.13 -7.85 10.86
N GLN A 99 -4.77 -8.48 11.86
CA GLN A 99 -6.07 -9.16 11.68
C GLN A 99 -7.20 -8.17 11.38
N GLU A 100 -7.22 -7.01 12.05
CA GLU A 100 -8.17 -5.93 11.76
C GLU A 100 -7.99 -5.39 10.34
N LEU A 101 -6.74 -5.11 9.93
CA LEU A 101 -6.41 -4.65 8.58
C LEU A 101 -6.76 -5.70 7.53
N ASN A 102 -6.55 -6.99 7.83
CA ASN A 102 -6.94 -8.08 6.94
C ASN A 102 -8.47 -8.22 6.81
N SER A 103 -9.22 -7.87 7.85
CA SER A 103 -10.69 -7.83 7.78
C SER A 103 -11.19 -6.62 6.98
N LEU A 104 -10.45 -5.50 7.03
CA LEU A 104 -10.78 -4.26 6.32
C LEU A 104 -10.40 -4.30 4.83
N LEU A 105 -9.22 -4.82 4.51
CA LEU A 105 -8.60 -4.75 3.19
C LEU A 105 -8.52 -6.12 2.49
N GLY A 106 -8.70 -7.20 3.24
CA GLY A 106 -8.66 -8.57 2.75
C GLY A 106 -10.06 -9.17 2.64
N PRO A 107 -10.23 -10.47 2.96
CA PRO A 107 -9.22 -11.38 3.50
C PRO A 107 -8.07 -11.65 2.52
N LYS A 108 -6.83 -11.75 3.02
CA LYS A 108 -5.64 -12.02 2.20
C LYS A 108 -5.84 -13.25 1.32
N GLY A 109 -5.58 -13.10 0.02
CA GLY A 109 -5.74 -14.16 -0.97
C GLY A 109 -7.18 -14.45 -1.39
N SER A 110 -8.17 -13.71 -0.88
CA SER A 110 -9.56 -13.78 -1.31
C SER A 110 -9.85 -12.80 -2.45
N GLY A 111 -10.82 -13.15 -3.31
CA GLY A 111 -11.36 -12.22 -4.31
C GLY A 111 -12.20 -11.07 -3.72
N GLN A 112 -12.37 -11.03 -2.40
CA GLN A 112 -12.97 -9.91 -1.67
C GLN A 112 -11.95 -8.85 -1.23
N ALA A 113 -10.66 -9.17 -1.31
CA ALA A 113 -9.60 -8.23 -0.97
C ALA A 113 -9.59 -7.03 -1.92
N VAL A 114 -9.04 -5.91 -1.47
CA VAL A 114 -8.78 -4.76 -2.33
C VAL A 114 -7.85 -5.15 -3.47
N ASP A 115 -8.03 -4.51 -4.62
CA ASP A 115 -7.33 -4.89 -5.86
C ASP A 115 -5.84 -4.51 -5.82
N LEU A 116 -5.50 -3.43 -5.10
CA LEU A 116 -4.14 -2.95 -4.94
C LEU A 116 -3.95 -2.24 -3.58
N ILE A 117 -2.81 -2.48 -2.94
CA ILE A 117 -2.38 -1.75 -1.73
C ILE A 117 -1.13 -0.95 -2.07
N CYS A 118 -1.21 0.37 -1.90
CA CYS A 118 -0.06 1.25 -1.88
C CYS A 118 0.28 1.58 -0.42
N ASP A 119 1.32 0.94 0.12
CA ASP A 119 1.81 1.19 1.47
C ASP A 119 3.04 2.09 1.44
N LEU A 120 2.94 3.25 2.08
CA LEU A 120 3.94 4.31 2.00
C LEU A 120 4.96 4.19 3.14
N HIS A 121 6.23 4.09 2.76
CA HIS A 121 7.35 3.99 3.69
C HIS A 121 8.37 5.11 3.48
N ASN A 122 9.10 5.41 4.53
CA ASN A 122 10.32 6.20 4.49
C ASN A 122 11.52 5.34 4.87
N THR A 123 12.71 5.71 4.41
CA THR A 123 13.97 5.11 4.83
C THR A 123 14.99 6.20 5.09
N THR A 124 15.88 5.98 6.04
CA THR A 124 17.03 6.85 6.29
C THR A 124 18.18 6.60 5.30
N ALA A 125 18.11 5.51 4.53
CA ALA A 125 19.05 5.23 3.46
C ALA A 125 18.80 6.16 2.26
N ASN A 126 19.87 6.50 1.53
CA ASN A 126 19.78 7.33 0.33
C ASN A 126 19.25 6.54 -0.89
N MET A 127 17.98 6.14 -0.85
CA MET A 127 17.37 5.31 -1.89
C MET A 127 16.60 6.13 -2.95
N GLY A 128 16.34 7.42 -2.70
CA GLY A 128 15.47 8.22 -3.54
C GLY A 128 14.05 7.65 -3.64
N LEU A 129 13.37 7.88 -4.77
CA LEU A 129 12.09 7.23 -5.06
C LEU A 129 12.31 5.75 -5.38
N CYS A 130 11.81 4.87 -4.51
CA CYS A 130 11.94 3.43 -4.64
C CYS A 130 10.56 2.76 -4.56
N LEU A 131 10.30 1.82 -5.46
CA LEU A 131 9.09 0.99 -5.48
C LEU A 131 9.51 -0.43 -5.16
N ILE A 132 8.89 -1.03 -4.13
CA ILE A 132 9.14 -2.40 -3.70
C ILE A 132 7.92 -3.23 -4.11
N THR A 133 8.12 -4.21 -4.99
CA THR A 133 7.09 -5.15 -5.45
C THR A 133 7.42 -6.56 -4.98
N TYR A 134 6.40 -7.42 -4.90
CA TYR A 134 6.57 -8.78 -4.38
C TYR A 134 7.09 -9.79 -5.43
N ALA A 135 6.68 -9.63 -6.69
CA ALA A 135 7.03 -10.54 -7.78
C ALA A 135 7.33 -9.77 -9.07
N ASP A 136 8.21 -10.33 -9.89
CA ASP A 136 8.50 -9.89 -11.25
C ASP A 136 7.38 -10.22 -12.25
N SER A 137 6.43 -11.06 -11.84
CA SER A 137 5.20 -11.36 -12.58
C SER A 137 4.04 -10.41 -12.26
N ASP A 138 4.21 -9.42 -11.38
CA ASP A 138 3.19 -8.41 -11.12
C ASP A 138 3.20 -7.31 -12.19
N TRP A 139 2.60 -7.64 -13.34
CA TRP A 139 2.64 -6.79 -14.53
C TRP A 139 1.98 -5.42 -14.30
N ILE A 140 0.94 -5.35 -13.46
CA ILE A 140 0.30 -4.08 -13.10
C ILE A 140 1.31 -3.19 -12.39
N CYS A 141 1.98 -3.70 -11.35
CA CYS A 141 2.99 -2.95 -10.63
C CYS A 141 4.16 -2.52 -11.54
N LEU A 142 4.63 -3.39 -12.44
CA LEU A 142 5.68 -3.02 -13.40
C LEU A 142 5.25 -1.90 -14.35
N HIS A 143 4.01 -1.92 -14.84
CA HIS A 143 3.46 -0.85 -15.66
C HIS A 143 3.32 0.46 -14.90
N ILE A 144 2.93 0.42 -13.62
CA ILE A 144 2.93 1.59 -12.72
C ILE A 144 4.35 2.15 -12.56
N CYS A 145 5.33 1.29 -12.28
CA CYS A 145 6.75 1.69 -12.19
C CYS A 145 7.21 2.41 -13.46
N LYS A 146 6.94 1.82 -14.64
CA LYS A 146 7.28 2.42 -15.94
C LYS A 146 6.58 3.78 -16.14
N HIS A 147 5.31 3.89 -15.78
CA HIS A 147 4.57 5.15 -15.88
C HIS A 147 5.18 6.24 -15.00
N LEU A 148 5.50 5.90 -13.74
CA LEU A 148 6.12 6.83 -12.80
C LEU A 148 7.51 7.26 -13.27
N GLN A 149 8.35 6.34 -13.74
CA GLN A 149 9.66 6.65 -14.31
C GLN A 149 9.56 7.63 -15.49
N ALA A 150 8.60 7.43 -16.39
CA ALA A 150 8.39 8.32 -17.53
C ALA A 150 7.98 9.74 -17.09
N ARG A 151 7.17 9.84 -16.03
CA ARG A 151 6.74 11.13 -15.44
C ARG A 151 7.86 11.84 -14.68
N THR A 152 8.65 11.10 -13.91
CA THR A 152 9.74 11.70 -13.11
C THR A 152 10.91 12.15 -13.98
N ASN A 153 11.11 11.50 -15.12
CA ASN A 153 12.17 11.86 -16.08
C ASN A 153 11.72 12.93 -17.09
N ASP A 154 10.46 13.39 -17.02
CA ASP A 154 9.99 14.50 -17.85
C ASP A 154 10.49 15.84 -17.25
N PRO A 155 11.37 16.57 -17.96
CA PRO A 155 11.95 17.83 -17.48
C PRO A 155 10.93 18.93 -17.22
N TYR A 156 9.68 18.80 -17.71
CA TYR A 156 8.61 19.78 -17.47
C TYR A 156 7.85 19.56 -16.15
N THR A 157 8.04 18.43 -15.47
CA THR A 157 7.37 18.14 -14.18
C THR A 157 8.12 18.68 -12.97
N ALA A 158 9.42 19.00 -13.11
CA ALA A 158 10.25 19.53 -12.01
C ALA A 158 10.00 21.02 -11.69
N GLN A 159 9.06 21.68 -12.39
CA GLN A 159 8.77 23.12 -12.29
C GLN A 159 7.34 23.45 -11.82
N ARG A 160 6.57 22.49 -11.32
CA ARG A 160 5.23 22.76 -10.74
C ARG A 160 5.19 22.50 -9.25
#